data_AF-A0A2P2KXS1-F1
#
_entry.id   AF-A0A2P2KXS1-F1
#
_cell.length_a   1.000
_cell.length_b   1.000
_cell.length_c   1.000
_cell.angle_alpha   90.00
_cell.angle_beta   90.00
_cell.angle_gamma   90.00
#
_symmetry.space_group_name_H-M   'P 1'
#
loop_
_entity.id
_entity.type
_entity.pdbx_description
1 polymer ?
#
loop_
_entity_poly.entity_id
_entity_poly.type
_entity_poly.pdbx_seq_one_letter_code
_entity_poly.pdbx_strand_id
1 'polypeptide(L)'
;MKLKMALPHFVAIICLSLVAVCTARPFYPLPSKTSHPNKQPLQTSRPYNIAHRGSNGEIPEETTAAYMRAIEEGTDFIETDILSSRDGVLICFHDVILDYITDIVDHKEFADRKRTYEVQGHNMTGFFTVDFTLKELKQLRVKQRCSFRDQQYNGKFPIITFEEFISIALDAARVVGIYPEIKNPVFINQHVKWPGGKRFEDKFVETLKKYEYKGSYMSEHWLKQPIFIQSFAPTSLVYTSNLTDSPKILLIDDINIPTQDTNQVCVPSECNLPIQFIRW
;
A
#
# COMPACT_ATOMS: atom_id res chain seq x y z
N MET A 1 31.21 11.90 -80.99
CA MET A 1 30.36 13.06 -80.67
C MET A 1 29.10 12.55 -79.95
N LYS A 2 28.83 13.09 -78.76
CA LYS A 2 27.64 12.99 -77.89
C LYS A 2 27.45 11.76 -76.96
N LEU A 3 27.86 12.03 -75.71
CA LEU A 3 27.29 11.61 -74.42
C LEU A 3 25.77 11.34 -74.43
N LYS A 4 25.35 10.33 -73.66
CA LYS A 4 24.14 10.40 -72.82
C LYS A 4 24.42 9.77 -71.45
N MET A 5 24.29 10.60 -70.43
CA MET A 5 24.27 10.25 -69.01
C MET A 5 22.96 9.54 -68.66
N ALA A 6 23.03 8.55 -67.77
CA ALA A 6 21.88 8.08 -66.99
C ALA A 6 22.29 7.98 -65.52
N LEU A 7 21.49 8.62 -64.68
CA LEU A 7 21.67 8.86 -63.25
C LEU A 7 21.27 7.60 -62.43
N PRO A 8 22.06 7.13 -61.45
CA PRO A 8 21.57 6.11 -60.53
C PRO A 8 20.73 6.77 -59.43
N HIS A 9 19.52 6.24 -59.24
CA HIS A 9 18.60 6.62 -58.17
C HIS A 9 19.17 6.13 -56.82
N PHE A 10 19.46 7.07 -55.91
CA PHE A 10 19.71 6.79 -54.51
C PHE A 10 18.38 6.40 -53.83
N VAL A 11 18.20 5.12 -53.52
CA VAL A 11 17.13 4.67 -52.63
C VAL A 11 17.66 4.79 -51.19
N ALA A 12 17.18 5.80 -50.48
CA ALA A 12 17.43 5.95 -49.04
C ALA A 12 16.67 4.84 -48.28
N ILE A 13 17.42 3.89 -47.72
CA ILE A 13 16.87 2.90 -46.78
C ILE A 13 16.67 3.60 -45.44
N ILE A 14 15.42 3.97 -45.13
CA ILE A 14 15.02 4.43 -43.81
C ILE A 14 14.90 3.18 -42.93
N CYS A 15 15.94 2.90 -42.12
CA CYS A 15 15.84 1.95 -41.02
C CYS A 15 14.92 2.53 -39.94
N LEU A 16 13.65 2.09 -39.95
CA LEU A 16 12.72 2.35 -38.85
C LEU A 16 13.14 1.50 -37.64
N SER A 17 13.85 2.10 -36.69
CA SER A 17 14.10 1.48 -35.40
C SER A 17 12.81 1.45 -34.58
N LEU A 18 12.11 0.32 -34.62
CA LEU A 18 11.03 0.00 -33.68
C LEU A 18 11.66 -0.23 -32.30
N VAL A 19 11.83 0.85 -31.53
CA VAL A 19 12.04 0.75 -30.09
C VAL A 19 10.70 0.33 -29.50
N ALA A 20 10.51 -0.98 -29.34
CA ALA A 20 9.44 -1.52 -28.50
C ALA A 20 9.78 -1.16 -27.04
N VAL A 21 9.41 0.06 -26.64
CA VAL A 21 9.34 0.42 -25.23
C VAL A 21 8.18 -0.40 -24.67
N CYS A 22 8.50 -1.54 -24.06
CA CYS A 22 7.60 -2.23 -23.15
C CYS A 22 7.40 -1.32 -21.93
N THR A 23 6.50 -0.34 -22.05
CA THR A 23 5.93 0.30 -20.88
C THR A 23 5.07 -0.77 -20.22
N ALA A 24 5.60 -1.37 -19.15
CA ALA A 24 4.78 -2.16 -18.25
C ALA A 24 3.61 -1.27 -17.81
N ARG A 25 2.42 -1.52 -18.34
CA ARG A 25 1.21 -0.82 -17.90
C ARG A 25 1.06 -1.12 -16.41
N PRO A 26 0.93 -0.13 -15.53
CA PRO A 26 0.56 -0.40 -14.15
C PRO A 26 -0.78 -1.16 -14.17
N PHE A 27 -0.85 -2.25 -13.40
CA PHE A 27 -1.99 -3.18 -13.43
C PHE A 27 -3.29 -2.56 -12.88
N TYR A 28 -3.19 -1.41 -12.22
CA TYR A 28 -4.29 -0.46 -12.06
C TYR A 28 -3.82 0.90 -12.60
N PRO A 29 -4.62 1.62 -13.41
CA PRO A 29 -4.20 2.93 -13.89
C PRO A 29 -4.06 3.88 -12.69
N LEU A 30 -2.84 4.38 -12.47
CA LEU A 30 -2.62 5.54 -11.58
C LEU A 30 -3.55 6.66 -12.05
N PRO A 31 -4.11 7.44 -11.11
CA PRO A 31 -5.51 7.84 -11.12
C PRO A 31 -5.97 8.24 -12.51
N SER A 32 -7.07 7.63 -12.92
CA SER A 32 -7.80 8.18 -14.05
C SER A 32 -8.08 9.65 -13.73
N LYS A 33 -7.82 10.58 -14.65
CA LYS A 33 -8.26 11.98 -14.50
C LYS A 33 -9.78 12.11 -14.57
N THR A 34 -10.53 11.11 -14.11
CA THR A 34 -11.98 11.09 -14.12
C THR A 34 -12.41 11.85 -12.88
N SER A 35 -12.48 13.18 -13.00
CA SER A 35 -13.11 13.98 -11.97
C SER A 35 -14.59 13.62 -11.94
N HIS A 36 -15.06 13.15 -10.80
CA HIS A 36 -16.47 13.11 -10.48
C HIS A 36 -16.80 14.43 -9.78
N PRO A 37 -17.28 15.47 -10.51
CA PRO A 37 -17.41 16.82 -9.95
C PRO A 37 -18.38 16.89 -8.76
N ASN A 38 -19.25 15.89 -8.60
CA ASN A 38 -20.24 15.80 -7.53
C ASN A 38 -20.20 14.43 -6.82
N LYS A 39 -19.07 14.08 -6.19
CA LYS A 39 -19.04 12.90 -5.29
C LYS A 39 -19.98 13.12 -4.12
N GLN A 40 -20.77 12.10 -3.78
CA GLN A 40 -21.55 12.11 -2.54
C GLN A 40 -20.57 12.25 -1.35
N PRO A 41 -20.83 13.17 -0.40
CA PRO A 41 -19.93 13.41 0.72
C PRO A 41 -19.88 12.22 1.67
N LEU A 42 -18.83 12.14 2.48
CA LEU A 42 -18.72 11.17 3.56
C LEU A 42 -19.88 11.39 4.55
N GLN A 43 -20.57 10.33 4.97
CA GLN A 43 -21.54 10.40 6.06
C GLN A 43 -20.81 10.66 7.39
N THR A 44 -21.38 11.46 8.31
CA THR A 44 -20.76 11.73 9.63
C THR A 44 -21.74 11.58 10.80
N SER A 45 -22.92 11.01 10.56
CA SER A 45 -24.01 10.92 11.55
C SER A 45 -24.13 9.57 12.25
N ARG A 46 -23.35 8.56 11.82
CA ARG A 46 -23.26 7.23 12.45
C ARG A 46 -21.79 6.81 12.58
N PRO A 47 -21.48 5.79 13.39
CA PRO A 47 -20.15 5.18 13.39
C PRO A 47 -19.68 4.83 11.97
N TYR A 48 -18.40 5.04 11.70
CA TYR A 48 -17.81 4.70 10.40
C TYR A 48 -17.72 3.17 10.24
N ASN A 49 -18.12 2.68 9.07
CA ASN A 49 -17.80 1.34 8.63
C ASN A 49 -16.42 1.35 7.97
N ILE A 50 -15.49 0.55 8.47
CA ILE A 50 -14.11 0.49 8.01
C ILE A 50 -13.85 -0.94 7.52
N ALA A 51 -13.60 -1.10 6.22
CA ALA A 51 -13.36 -2.39 5.60
C ALA A 51 -11.91 -2.83 5.82
N HIS A 52 -11.69 -3.60 6.88
CA HIS A 52 -10.41 -4.17 7.26
C HIS A 52 -9.83 -5.04 6.14
N ARG A 53 -8.77 -4.53 5.49
CA ARG A 53 -8.13 -5.11 4.30
C ARG A 53 -9.06 -5.33 3.11
N GLY A 54 -10.08 -4.47 2.97
CA GLY A 54 -11.15 -4.61 1.99
C GLY A 54 -12.20 -5.65 2.40
N SER A 55 -12.89 -6.25 1.42
CA SER A 55 -13.88 -7.32 1.67
C SER A 55 -13.18 -8.67 1.86
N ASN A 56 -12.29 -8.74 2.87
CA ASN A 56 -11.38 -9.87 3.08
C ASN A 56 -12.07 -11.19 3.44
N GLY A 57 -13.34 -11.13 3.86
CA GLY A 57 -14.21 -12.26 4.11
C GLY A 57 -14.55 -13.06 2.84
N GLU A 58 -14.61 -12.38 1.70
CA GLU A 58 -15.01 -12.94 0.40
C GLU A 58 -13.83 -13.07 -0.56
N ILE A 59 -12.97 -12.05 -0.62
CA ILE A 59 -11.87 -11.94 -1.58
C ILE A 59 -10.54 -11.89 -0.83
N PRO A 60 -9.43 -12.47 -1.35
CA PRO A 60 -8.12 -12.36 -0.74
C PRO A 60 -7.77 -10.92 -0.36
N GLU A 61 -7.30 -10.76 0.88
CA GLU A 61 -7.07 -9.47 1.53
C GLU A 61 -6.12 -8.56 0.75
N GLU A 62 -6.33 -7.25 0.87
CA GLU A 62 -5.46 -6.21 0.31
C GLU A 62 -5.26 -6.23 -1.22
N THR A 63 -6.21 -6.84 -1.93
CA THR A 63 -6.23 -6.84 -3.40
C THR A 63 -7.14 -5.74 -3.94
N THR A 64 -6.90 -5.30 -5.19
CA THR A 64 -7.79 -4.35 -5.87
C THR A 64 -9.26 -4.80 -5.80
N ALA A 65 -9.52 -6.08 -6.03
CA ALA A 65 -10.89 -6.63 -6.02
C ALA A 65 -11.52 -6.57 -4.62
N ALA A 66 -10.77 -6.87 -3.55
CA ALA A 66 -11.28 -6.75 -2.19
C ALA A 66 -11.67 -5.31 -1.83
N TYR A 67 -10.87 -4.32 -2.26
CA TYR A 67 -11.17 -2.91 -2.02
C TYR A 67 -12.36 -2.41 -2.83
N MET A 68 -12.41 -2.72 -4.14
CA MET A 68 -13.54 -2.37 -4.99
C MET A 68 -14.84 -2.95 -4.44
N ARG A 69 -14.82 -4.23 -4.04
CA ARG A 69 -15.99 -4.88 -3.46
C ARG A 69 -16.43 -4.22 -2.15
N ALA A 70 -15.51 -3.86 -1.26
CA ALA A 70 -15.85 -3.15 -0.03
C ALA A 70 -16.49 -1.77 -0.29
N ILE A 71 -16.03 -1.06 -1.32
CA ILE A 71 -16.61 0.22 -1.75
C ILE A 71 -18.05 0.03 -2.26
N GLU A 72 -18.27 -0.99 -3.07
CA GLU A 72 -19.59 -1.40 -3.58
C GLU A 72 -20.55 -1.79 -2.45
N GLU A 73 -20.04 -2.46 -1.41
CA GLU A 73 -20.78 -2.82 -0.19
C GLU A 73 -21.10 -1.61 0.72
N GLY A 74 -20.56 -0.43 0.41
CA GLY A 74 -20.92 0.81 1.09
C GLY A 74 -20.01 1.18 2.28
N THR A 75 -18.78 0.66 2.35
CA THR A 75 -17.83 1.02 3.43
C THR A 75 -17.50 2.52 3.46
N ASP A 76 -17.38 3.14 4.62
CA ASP A 76 -16.99 4.56 4.68
C ASP A 76 -15.48 4.72 4.44
N PHE A 77 -14.69 3.76 4.93
CA PHE A 77 -13.24 3.70 4.76
C PHE A 77 -12.80 2.33 4.24
N ILE A 78 -11.75 2.31 3.41
CA ILE A 78 -10.96 1.10 3.15
C ILE A 78 -9.67 1.16 3.96
N GLU A 79 -9.33 0.06 4.62
CA GLU A 79 -8.17 -0.07 5.49
C GLU A 79 -7.11 -0.93 4.80
N THR A 80 -5.82 -0.62 5.00
CA THR A 80 -4.70 -1.36 4.40
C THR A 80 -3.49 -1.35 5.30
N ASP A 81 -2.67 -2.39 5.22
CA ASP A 81 -1.38 -2.47 5.87
C ASP A 81 -0.27 -2.06 4.90
N ILE A 82 0.56 -1.09 5.27
CA ILE A 82 1.66 -0.63 4.41
C ILE A 82 2.98 -1.22 4.86
N LEU A 83 3.64 -1.92 3.94
CA LEU A 83 5.03 -2.36 4.01
C LEU A 83 5.83 -1.74 2.85
N SER A 84 7.08 -2.18 2.69
CA SER A 84 7.93 -1.79 1.56
C SER A 84 8.58 -2.99 0.86
N SER A 85 8.76 -2.84 -0.45
CA SER A 85 9.69 -3.63 -1.24
C SER A 85 11.14 -3.21 -0.98
N ARG A 86 12.11 -4.04 -1.42
CA ARG A 86 13.56 -3.77 -1.35
C ARG A 86 13.96 -2.46 -2.02
N ASP A 87 13.35 -2.17 -3.16
CA ASP A 87 13.61 -0.97 -3.97
C ASP A 87 12.83 0.27 -3.46
N GLY A 88 12.26 0.19 -2.25
CA GLY A 88 11.68 1.35 -1.56
C GLY A 88 10.31 1.76 -2.06
N VAL A 89 9.57 0.86 -2.73
CA VAL A 89 8.19 1.11 -3.12
C VAL A 89 7.25 0.59 -2.04
N LEU A 90 6.27 1.43 -1.67
CA LEU A 90 5.29 1.07 -0.65
C LEU A 90 4.21 0.16 -1.25
N ILE A 91 3.90 -0.92 -0.53
CA ILE A 91 2.96 -1.96 -0.94
C ILE A 91 1.87 -2.15 0.11
N CYS A 92 0.70 -2.59 -0.32
CA CYS A 92 -0.40 -3.03 0.53
C CYS A 92 -0.21 -4.53 0.83
N PHE A 93 0.20 -4.85 2.05
CA PHE A 93 0.43 -6.21 2.50
C PHE A 93 0.63 -6.28 4.03
N HIS A 94 -0.09 -7.17 4.71
CA HIS A 94 -0.07 -7.27 6.17
C HIS A 94 1.19 -7.91 6.76
N ASP A 95 1.62 -9.05 6.23
CA ASP A 95 2.67 -9.86 6.83
C ASP A 95 4.06 -9.46 6.30
N VAL A 96 5.07 -9.39 7.17
CA VAL A 96 6.46 -9.16 6.70
C VAL A 96 6.99 -10.31 5.84
N ILE A 97 6.38 -11.49 5.91
CA ILE A 97 6.69 -12.68 5.12
C ILE A 97 5.56 -13.04 4.16
N LEU A 98 5.94 -13.49 2.96
CA LEU A 98 5.04 -13.73 1.83
C LEU A 98 4.39 -15.14 1.87
N ASP A 99 4.96 -16.07 2.65
CA ASP A 99 4.71 -17.51 2.61
C ASP A 99 3.21 -17.88 2.76
N TYR A 100 2.50 -17.20 3.66
CA TYR A 100 1.16 -17.60 4.09
C TYR A 100 0.06 -17.23 3.12
N ILE A 101 0.18 -16.08 2.45
CA ILE A 101 -0.91 -15.51 1.64
C ILE A 101 -0.49 -15.24 0.19
N THR A 102 0.63 -15.81 -0.27
CA THR A 102 1.02 -15.82 -1.69
C THR A 102 1.42 -17.21 -2.18
N ASP A 103 1.67 -17.31 -3.48
CA ASP A 103 2.26 -18.46 -4.17
C ASP A 103 3.80 -18.45 -4.19
N ILE A 104 4.47 -17.60 -3.39
CA ILE A 104 5.94 -17.46 -3.37
C ILE A 104 6.70 -18.79 -3.25
N VAL A 105 6.14 -19.76 -2.52
CA VAL A 105 6.76 -21.08 -2.30
C VAL A 105 6.82 -21.93 -3.57
N ASP A 106 5.97 -21.63 -4.56
CA ASP A 106 5.89 -22.33 -5.84
C ASP A 106 6.84 -21.72 -6.88
N HIS A 107 7.39 -20.53 -6.62
CA HIS A 107 8.37 -19.84 -7.47
C HIS A 107 9.80 -20.34 -7.21
N LYS A 108 10.23 -21.30 -8.03
CA LYS A 108 11.55 -21.97 -7.90
C LYS A 108 12.73 -21.00 -8.04
N GLU A 109 12.59 -19.95 -8.84
CA GLU A 109 13.56 -18.88 -9.01
C GLU A 109 13.84 -18.09 -7.72
N PHE A 110 12.95 -18.19 -6.73
CA PHE A 110 13.10 -17.55 -5.43
C PHE A 110 13.48 -18.52 -4.31
N ALA A 111 13.71 -19.81 -4.59
CA ALA A 111 13.94 -20.82 -3.56
C ALA A 111 15.11 -20.51 -2.61
N ASP A 112 16.15 -19.83 -3.11
CA ASP A 112 17.35 -19.43 -2.35
C ASP A 112 17.18 -18.11 -1.56
N ARG A 113 15.99 -17.48 -1.64
CA ARG A 113 15.70 -16.17 -1.05
C ARG A 113 15.10 -16.23 0.35
N LYS A 114 14.89 -17.43 0.91
CA LYS A 114 14.41 -17.57 2.29
C LYS A 114 15.46 -17.04 3.27
N ARG A 115 15.05 -16.22 4.24
CA ARG A 115 15.94 -15.62 5.25
C ARG A 115 15.36 -15.83 6.63
N THR A 116 16.19 -15.59 7.64
CA THR A 116 15.78 -15.48 9.04
C THR A 116 16.10 -14.07 9.50
N TYR A 117 15.08 -13.35 9.97
CA TYR A 117 15.25 -12.02 10.57
C TYR A 117 14.57 -11.98 11.94
N GLU A 118 15.08 -11.12 12.80
CA GLU A 118 14.42 -10.73 14.04
C GLU A 118 13.37 -9.67 13.70
N VAL A 119 12.12 -9.94 14.08
CA VAL A 119 10.98 -9.04 13.90
C VAL A 119 10.22 -9.00 15.22
N GLN A 120 10.16 -7.82 15.84
CA GLN A 120 9.43 -7.59 17.09
C GLN A 120 9.86 -8.52 18.25
N GLY A 121 11.15 -8.82 18.36
CA GLY A 121 11.73 -9.71 19.37
C GLY A 121 11.72 -11.19 18.97
N HIS A 122 11.19 -11.55 17.80
CA HIS A 122 11.03 -12.94 17.38
C HIS A 122 11.81 -13.25 16.10
N ASN A 123 12.55 -14.36 16.09
CA ASN A 123 13.19 -14.85 14.87
C ASN A 123 12.14 -15.49 13.95
N MET A 124 11.86 -14.83 12.84
CA MET A 124 10.96 -15.32 11.78
C MET A 124 11.78 -15.83 10.60
N THR A 125 11.37 -16.95 10.01
CA THR A 125 12.03 -17.52 8.82
C THR A 125 11.03 -17.64 7.67
N GLY A 126 11.31 -16.99 6.55
CA GLY A 126 10.38 -16.86 5.42
C GLY A 126 10.95 -16.06 4.26
N PHE A 127 10.09 -15.73 3.30
CA PHE A 127 10.39 -14.82 2.19
C PHE A 127 9.91 -13.42 2.55
N PHE A 128 10.83 -12.51 2.88
CA PHE A 128 10.47 -11.20 3.40
C PHE A 128 10.22 -10.17 2.31
N THR A 129 9.21 -9.31 2.47
CA THR A 129 8.89 -8.27 1.46
C THR A 129 10.08 -7.37 1.14
N VAL A 130 10.92 -7.08 2.15
CA VAL A 130 12.11 -6.22 2.05
C VAL A 130 13.25 -6.83 1.23
N ASP A 131 13.16 -8.11 0.87
CA ASP A 131 14.14 -8.80 0.02
C ASP A 131 13.78 -8.69 -1.47
N PHE A 132 12.53 -8.43 -1.82
CA PHE A 132 12.05 -8.45 -3.21
C PHE A 132 11.81 -7.04 -3.74
N THR A 133 12.18 -6.81 -5.00
CA THR A 133 11.78 -5.60 -5.73
C THR A 133 10.27 -5.60 -5.98
N LEU A 134 9.68 -4.43 -6.22
CA LEU A 134 8.28 -4.36 -6.62
C LEU A 134 8.00 -5.23 -7.85
N LYS A 135 8.92 -5.25 -8.82
CA LYS A 135 8.77 -6.04 -10.05
C LYS A 135 8.64 -7.54 -9.76
N GLU A 136 9.39 -8.06 -8.78
CA GLU A 136 9.29 -9.46 -8.33
C GLU A 136 7.99 -9.67 -7.56
N LEU A 137 7.66 -8.79 -6.60
CA LEU A 137 6.42 -8.89 -5.81
C LEU A 137 5.15 -8.89 -6.67
N LYS A 138 5.15 -8.14 -7.78
CA LYS A 138 4.03 -8.10 -8.73
C LYS A 138 3.81 -9.41 -9.52
N GLN A 139 4.79 -10.31 -9.52
CA GLN A 139 4.66 -11.63 -10.15
C GLN A 139 3.84 -12.58 -9.31
N LEU A 140 3.87 -12.41 -7.98
CA LEU A 140 3.17 -13.25 -7.03
C LEU A 140 1.65 -13.10 -7.15
N ARG A 141 0.93 -14.12 -6.73
CA ARG A 141 -0.52 -14.13 -6.62
C ARG A 141 -0.96 -14.34 -5.18
N VAL A 142 -1.87 -13.48 -4.75
CA VAL A 142 -2.42 -13.50 -3.39
C VAL A 142 -3.45 -14.63 -3.27
N LYS A 143 -3.47 -15.28 -2.12
CA LYS A 143 -4.43 -16.32 -1.75
C LYS A 143 -5.12 -15.98 -0.43
N GLN A 144 -6.30 -16.56 -0.23
CA GLN A 144 -7.12 -16.39 0.95
C GLN A 144 -6.40 -16.93 2.19
N ARG A 145 -6.32 -16.10 3.24
CA ARG A 145 -5.66 -16.43 4.51
C ARG A 145 -6.39 -17.53 5.28
N CYS A 146 -7.71 -17.41 5.36
CA CYS A 146 -8.53 -18.30 6.17
C CYS A 146 -9.08 -19.44 5.32
N SER A 147 -8.71 -20.69 5.63
CA SER A 147 -9.14 -21.88 4.88
C SER A 147 -10.66 -22.10 4.87
N PHE A 148 -11.39 -21.56 5.85
CA PHE A 148 -12.85 -21.65 5.93
C PHE A 148 -13.58 -20.58 5.08
N ARG A 149 -12.86 -19.59 4.53
CA ARG A 149 -13.41 -18.59 3.62
C ARG A 149 -13.39 -19.11 2.19
N ASP A 150 -14.05 -18.39 1.30
CA ASP A 150 -14.08 -18.73 -0.11
C ASP A 150 -12.67 -18.73 -0.74
N GLN A 151 -12.31 -19.86 -1.34
CA GLN A 151 -11.00 -20.09 -1.96
C GLN A 151 -11.00 -19.82 -3.47
N GLN A 152 -12.15 -19.54 -4.09
CA GLN A 152 -12.28 -19.45 -5.55
C GLN A 152 -11.48 -18.29 -6.18
N TYR A 153 -11.01 -17.35 -5.37
CA TYR A 153 -10.26 -16.17 -5.80
C TYR A 153 -8.74 -16.31 -5.64
N ASN A 154 -8.26 -17.42 -5.08
CA ASN A 154 -6.83 -17.68 -4.95
C ASN A 154 -6.14 -17.64 -6.32
N GLY A 155 -4.96 -17.03 -6.39
CA GLY A 155 -4.18 -16.99 -7.62
C GLY A 155 -4.60 -15.92 -8.63
N LYS A 156 -5.69 -15.17 -8.37
CA LYS A 156 -6.26 -14.23 -9.36
C LYS A 156 -5.66 -12.82 -9.32
N PHE A 157 -5.18 -12.37 -8.17
CA PHE A 157 -4.83 -10.97 -7.95
C PHE A 157 -3.36 -10.81 -7.53
N PRO A 158 -2.63 -9.80 -8.03
CA PRO A 158 -1.29 -9.48 -7.57
C PRO A 158 -1.32 -8.62 -6.31
N ILE A 159 -0.16 -8.51 -5.65
CA ILE A 159 0.10 -7.47 -4.64
C ILE A 159 -0.04 -6.08 -5.28
N ILE A 160 -0.60 -5.12 -4.57
CA ILE A 160 -0.75 -3.73 -5.05
C ILE A 160 0.15 -2.76 -4.29
N THR A 161 0.49 -1.66 -4.93
CA THR A 161 1.21 -0.54 -4.33
C THR A 161 0.26 0.35 -3.54
N PHE A 162 0.82 1.11 -2.60
CA PHE A 162 0.06 2.12 -1.87
C PHE A 162 -0.56 3.18 -2.80
N GLU A 163 0.12 3.51 -3.91
CA GLU A 163 -0.41 4.44 -4.91
C GLU A 163 -1.60 3.87 -5.69
N GLU A 164 -1.58 2.58 -6.02
CA GLU A 164 -2.73 1.91 -6.64
C GLU A 164 -3.91 1.85 -5.67
N PHE A 165 -3.68 1.56 -4.38
CA PHE A 165 -4.70 1.63 -3.32
C PHE A 165 -5.33 3.01 -3.18
N ILE A 166 -4.50 4.07 -3.13
CA ILE A 166 -4.99 5.45 -3.10
C ILE A 166 -5.86 5.73 -4.33
N SER A 167 -5.42 5.27 -5.50
CA SER A 167 -6.16 5.47 -6.75
C SER A 167 -7.55 4.82 -6.70
N ILE A 168 -7.69 3.63 -6.12
CA ILE A 168 -8.98 2.97 -5.92
C ILE A 168 -9.96 3.84 -5.10
N ALA A 169 -9.49 4.42 -3.99
CA ALA A 169 -10.32 5.33 -3.18
C ALA A 169 -10.68 6.61 -3.93
N LEU A 170 -9.72 7.18 -4.67
CA LEU A 170 -9.92 8.40 -5.46
C LEU A 170 -10.81 8.19 -6.70
N ASP A 171 -10.89 6.98 -7.25
CA ASP A 171 -11.77 6.65 -8.38
C ASP A 171 -13.21 6.32 -7.93
N ALA A 172 -13.45 6.14 -6.62
CA ALA A 172 -14.79 5.82 -6.11
C ALA A 172 -15.82 6.91 -6.46
N ALA A 173 -17.04 6.50 -6.82
CA ALA A 173 -18.13 7.42 -7.22
C ALA A 173 -18.63 8.32 -6.07
N ARG A 174 -18.31 7.98 -4.83
CA ARG A 174 -18.54 8.77 -3.62
C ARG A 174 -17.22 9.02 -2.89
N VAL A 175 -17.23 9.92 -1.92
CA VAL A 175 -16.10 10.06 -1.01
C VAL A 175 -15.97 8.76 -0.19
N VAL A 176 -14.81 8.12 -0.30
CA VAL A 176 -14.39 6.97 0.49
C VAL A 176 -13.08 7.38 1.14
N GLY A 177 -13.00 7.25 2.47
CA GLY A 177 -11.78 7.52 3.19
C GLY A 177 -10.78 6.37 3.10
N ILE A 178 -9.51 6.65 3.39
CA ILE A 178 -8.49 5.62 3.55
C ILE A 178 -8.03 5.50 5.00
N TYR A 179 -7.66 4.29 5.39
CA TYR A 179 -7.21 3.98 6.74
C TYR A 179 -5.88 3.18 6.71
N PRO A 180 -4.77 3.78 6.24
CA PRO A 180 -3.50 3.07 6.11
C PRO A 180 -2.76 2.88 7.44
N GLU A 181 -2.31 1.65 7.69
CA GLU A 181 -1.40 1.28 8.78
C GLU A 181 0.07 1.41 8.34
N ILE A 182 0.89 2.11 9.11
CA ILE A 182 2.36 2.01 9.02
C ILE A 182 2.76 0.71 9.74
N LYS A 183 2.96 -0.35 8.97
CA LYS A 183 3.20 -1.71 9.48
C LYS A 183 4.69 -1.93 9.71
N ASN A 184 5.05 -2.44 10.90
CA ASN A 184 6.43 -2.81 11.22
C ASN A 184 7.51 -1.74 10.95
N PRO A 185 7.33 -0.47 11.37
CA PRO A 185 8.23 0.60 10.95
C PRO A 185 9.68 0.44 11.40
N VAL A 186 9.93 -0.20 12.55
CA VAL A 186 11.30 -0.51 13.01
C VAL A 186 11.99 -1.46 12.03
N PHE A 187 11.35 -2.58 11.70
CA PHE A 187 11.88 -3.57 10.77
C PHE A 187 12.06 -2.98 9.36
N ILE A 188 11.07 -2.26 8.84
CA ILE A 188 11.18 -1.64 7.52
C ILE A 188 12.34 -0.63 7.47
N ASN A 189 12.50 0.23 8.49
CA ASN A 189 13.59 1.19 8.55
C ASN A 189 14.98 0.53 8.71
N GLN A 190 15.06 -0.66 9.29
CA GLN A 190 16.31 -1.43 9.37
C GLN A 190 16.74 -1.91 7.98
N HIS A 191 15.81 -2.45 7.19
CA HIS A 191 16.12 -3.19 5.97
C HIS A 191 15.97 -2.40 4.66
N VAL A 192 15.16 -1.35 4.63
CA VAL A 192 14.94 -0.52 3.44
C VAL A 192 15.50 0.87 3.67
N LYS A 193 16.24 1.39 2.69
CA LYS A 193 16.87 2.71 2.74
C LYS A 193 16.36 3.57 1.61
N TRP A 194 15.94 4.79 1.94
CA TRP A 194 15.54 5.80 0.97
C TRP A 194 16.62 6.88 0.83
N PRO A 195 16.73 7.52 -0.36
CA PRO A 195 17.68 8.60 -0.58
C PRO A 195 17.53 9.74 0.43
N GLY A 196 18.65 10.36 0.80
CA GLY A 196 18.66 11.50 1.72
C GLY A 196 18.44 11.14 3.19
N GLY A 197 18.60 9.88 3.57
CA GLY A 197 18.41 9.43 4.96
C GLY A 197 16.94 9.36 5.39
N LYS A 198 16.02 9.41 4.41
CA LYS A 198 14.58 9.28 4.64
C LYS A 198 14.25 7.94 5.29
N ARG A 199 13.28 7.99 6.18
CA ARG A 199 12.65 6.85 6.82
C ARG A 199 11.40 6.40 6.06
N PHE A 200 10.88 5.26 6.47
CA PHE A 200 9.61 4.72 6.01
C PHE A 200 8.47 5.74 6.19
N GLU A 201 8.42 6.41 7.33
CA GLU A 201 7.43 7.43 7.64
C GLU A 201 7.50 8.63 6.68
N ASP A 202 8.71 9.07 6.30
CA ASP A 202 8.90 10.14 5.32
C ASP A 202 8.31 9.72 3.97
N LYS A 203 8.68 8.52 3.50
CA LYS A 203 8.18 8.00 2.21
C LYS A 203 6.66 7.86 2.22
N PHE A 204 6.09 7.37 3.32
CA PHE A 204 4.66 7.22 3.51
C PHE A 204 3.93 8.56 3.41
N VAL A 205 4.37 9.57 4.16
CA VAL A 205 3.74 10.90 4.15
C VAL A 205 3.98 11.64 2.84
N GLU A 206 5.14 11.48 2.20
CA GLU A 206 5.40 12.02 0.86
C GLU A 206 4.44 11.44 -0.17
N THR A 207 4.17 10.13 -0.12
CA THR A 207 3.17 9.51 -0.99
C THR A 207 1.78 10.09 -0.71
N LEU A 208 1.36 10.24 0.54
CA LEU A 208 0.08 10.87 0.87
C LEU A 208 -0.04 12.31 0.33
N LYS A 209 1.00 13.14 0.53
CA LYS A 209 1.05 14.52 0.06
C LYS A 209 1.02 14.63 -1.47
N LYS A 210 1.65 13.68 -2.18
CA LYS A 210 1.61 13.60 -3.65
C LYS A 210 0.17 13.47 -4.17
N TYR A 211 -0.73 12.85 -3.40
CA TYR A 211 -2.15 12.71 -3.72
C TYR A 211 -3.04 13.67 -2.91
N GLU A 212 -2.49 14.76 -2.38
CA GLU A 212 -3.21 15.84 -1.69
C GLU A 212 -3.94 15.46 -0.39
N TYR A 213 -3.60 14.32 0.25
CA TYR A 213 -4.08 14.01 1.59
C TYR A 213 -3.50 15.00 2.62
N LYS A 214 -4.38 15.75 3.26
CA LYS A 214 -4.06 16.79 4.26
C LYS A 214 -5.28 17.16 5.08
N GLY A 215 -5.06 17.91 6.16
CA GLY A 215 -6.13 18.46 6.97
C GLY A 215 -6.34 17.67 8.25
N SER A 216 -6.57 18.39 9.33
CA SER A 216 -7.02 17.83 10.60
C SER A 216 -8.43 17.23 10.49
N TYR A 217 -8.76 16.32 11.41
CA TYR A 217 -10.07 15.67 11.47
C TYR A 217 -11.22 16.69 11.40
N MET A 218 -12.23 16.40 10.56
CA MET A 218 -13.40 17.26 10.29
C MET A 218 -13.11 18.64 9.64
N SER A 219 -11.86 18.92 9.24
CA SER A 219 -11.57 20.10 8.41
C SER A 219 -12.17 19.96 7.00
N GLU A 220 -12.33 21.07 6.29
CA GLU A 220 -12.83 21.06 4.91
C GLU A 220 -11.98 20.18 3.99
N HIS A 221 -10.65 20.21 4.14
CA HIS A 221 -9.74 19.37 3.36
C HIS A 221 -9.92 17.89 3.70
N TRP A 222 -10.03 17.55 4.98
CA TRP A 222 -10.22 16.18 5.42
C TRP A 222 -11.56 15.62 4.94
N LEU A 223 -12.65 16.39 5.00
CA LEU A 223 -13.97 15.94 4.53
C LEU A 223 -14.02 15.64 3.02
N LYS A 224 -13.15 16.28 2.22
CA LYS A 224 -13.03 16.01 0.78
C LYS A 224 -12.22 14.75 0.49
N GLN A 225 -11.23 14.43 1.33
CA GLN A 225 -10.35 13.28 1.14
C GLN A 225 -9.95 12.66 2.49
N PRO A 226 -10.89 11.93 3.14
CA PRO A 226 -10.73 11.50 4.53
C PRO A 226 -9.59 10.49 4.71
N ILE A 227 -8.84 10.64 5.79
CA ILE A 227 -7.74 9.73 6.14
C ILE A 227 -7.60 9.57 7.64
N PHE A 228 -7.30 8.37 8.09
CA PHE A 228 -6.74 8.09 9.41
C PHE A 228 -5.43 7.30 9.25
N ILE A 229 -4.34 7.78 9.84
CA ILE A 229 -3.05 7.07 9.82
C ILE A 229 -2.95 6.24 11.10
N GLN A 230 -2.72 4.93 10.98
CA GLN A 230 -2.63 4.04 12.14
C GLN A 230 -1.28 3.34 12.26
N SER A 231 -0.92 2.91 13.46
CA SER A 231 0.22 2.02 13.72
C SER A 231 0.18 1.48 15.15
N PHE A 232 0.76 0.31 15.38
CA PHE A 232 1.09 -0.19 16.73
C PHE A 232 2.37 0.45 17.31
N ALA A 233 3.11 1.22 16.50
CA ALA A 233 4.39 1.84 16.83
C ALA A 233 4.19 3.33 17.21
N PRO A 234 3.99 3.68 18.49
CA PRO A 234 3.76 5.05 18.91
C PRO A 234 4.89 6.01 18.50
N THR A 235 6.17 5.60 18.49
CA THR A 235 7.24 6.52 18.07
C THR A 235 7.15 6.88 16.59
N SER A 236 6.67 5.95 15.76
CA SER A 236 6.37 6.17 14.35
C SER A 236 5.22 7.17 14.15
N LEU A 237 4.16 7.10 14.97
CA LEU A 237 3.05 8.05 14.93
C LEU A 237 3.47 9.44 15.42
N VAL A 238 4.28 9.52 16.47
CA VAL A 238 4.85 10.79 16.95
C VAL A 238 5.73 11.42 15.87
N TYR A 239 6.59 10.64 15.21
CA TYR A 239 7.40 11.13 14.11
C TYR A 239 6.53 11.66 12.95
N THR A 240 5.56 10.86 12.51
CA THR A 240 4.57 11.23 11.48
C THR A 240 3.77 12.48 11.85
N SER A 241 3.52 12.75 13.13
CA SER A 241 2.81 13.95 13.59
C SER A 241 3.51 15.27 13.28
N ASN A 242 4.83 15.25 13.14
CA ASN A 242 5.61 16.41 12.71
C ASN A 242 5.57 16.63 11.19
N LEU A 243 5.09 15.65 10.42
CA LEU A 243 5.09 15.68 8.96
C LEU A 243 3.71 16.03 8.36
N THR A 244 2.61 15.73 9.06
CA THR A 244 1.24 15.98 8.60
C THR A 244 0.27 16.23 9.76
N ASP A 245 -0.76 17.04 9.50
CA ASP A 245 -1.88 17.34 10.39
C ASP A 245 -3.02 16.31 10.33
N SER A 246 -2.95 15.35 9.39
CA SER A 246 -3.89 14.22 9.31
C SER A 246 -4.00 13.50 10.67
N PRO A 247 -5.17 12.93 11.03
CA PRO A 247 -5.35 12.28 12.32
C PRO A 247 -4.57 10.96 12.43
N LYS A 248 -4.05 10.68 13.64
CA LYS A 248 -3.23 9.51 13.97
C LYS A 248 -4.00 8.64 14.96
N ILE A 249 -3.93 7.34 14.77
CA ILE A 249 -4.60 6.35 15.59
C ILE A 249 -3.55 5.37 16.10
N LEU A 250 -3.37 5.31 17.43
CA LEU A 250 -2.54 4.30 18.05
C LEU A 250 -3.35 3.02 18.15
N LEU A 251 -2.83 1.97 17.53
CA LEU A 251 -3.34 0.63 17.70
C LEU A 251 -2.77 0.03 18.97
N ILE A 252 -3.66 -0.55 19.76
CA ILE A 252 -3.33 -1.33 20.94
C ILE A 252 -3.91 -2.72 20.74
N ASP A 253 -3.12 -3.73 21.08
CA ASP A 253 -3.57 -5.11 21.09
C ASP A 253 -4.31 -5.36 22.42
N ASP A 254 -3.84 -6.28 23.25
CA ASP A 254 -4.31 -6.39 24.62
C ASP A 254 -3.61 -5.39 25.55
N ILE A 255 -4.29 -5.03 26.65
CA ILE A 255 -3.82 -4.04 27.64
C ILE A 255 -2.59 -4.49 28.43
N ASN A 256 -2.04 -5.66 28.14
CA ASN A 256 -0.84 -6.21 28.76
C ASN A 256 0.29 -6.44 27.75
N ILE A 257 0.05 -6.14 26.48
CA ILE A 257 1.02 -6.30 25.40
C ILE A 257 1.75 -4.96 25.21
N PRO A 258 3.09 -4.93 25.29
CA PRO A 258 3.84 -3.71 24.99
C PRO A 258 3.57 -3.22 23.57
N THR A 259 3.58 -1.91 23.38
CA THR A 259 3.50 -1.32 22.04
C THR A 259 4.69 -1.77 21.18
N GLN A 260 4.56 -1.72 19.85
CA GLN A 260 5.51 -2.36 18.95
C GLN A 260 6.97 -1.88 19.09
N ASP A 261 7.18 -0.59 19.35
CA ASP A 261 8.51 0.03 19.36
C ASP A 261 8.87 0.67 20.72
N THR A 262 8.08 0.38 21.75
CA THR A 262 8.41 0.78 23.13
C THR A 262 8.07 -0.35 24.10
N ASN A 263 8.85 -0.46 25.17
CA ASN A 263 8.54 -1.40 26.26
C ASN A 263 7.38 -0.93 27.16
N GLN A 264 6.56 0.02 26.69
CA GLN A 264 5.42 0.54 27.43
C GLN A 264 4.16 -0.22 27.06
N VAL A 265 3.34 -0.47 28.07
CA VAL A 265 1.96 -0.91 27.92
C VAL A 265 1.09 0.34 27.93
N CYS A 266 0.15 0.45 27.00
CA CYS A 266 -0.70 1.63 26.90
C CYS A 266 -2.10 1.30 27.40
N VAL A 267 -2.43 1.79 28.60
CA VAL A 267 -3.80 1.79 29.12
C VAL A 267 -4.48 3.07 28.59
N PRO A 268 -5.64 2.98 27.91
CA PRO A 268 -6.28 4.15 27.30
C PRO A 268 -6.52 5.34 28.25
N SER A 269 -6.63 5.09 29.56
CA SER A 269 -6.82 6.10 30.60
C SER A 269 -5.54 6.81 31.06
N GLU A 270 -4.35 6.29 30.72
CA GLU A 270 -3.06 6.75 31.26
C GLU A 270 -2.08 7.25 30.17
N CYS A 271 -2.39 7.02 28.89
CA CYS A 271 -1.55 7.46 27.78
C CYS A 271 -1.79 8.94 27.42
N ASN A 272 -0.90 9.83 27.87
CA ASN A 272 -0.86 11.27 27.54
C ASN A 272 -0.31 11.58 26.14
N LEU A 273 -0.67 10.79 25.13
CA LEU A 273 -0.30 11.06 23.73
C LEU A 273 -1.42 11.85 23.03
N PRO A 274 -1.11 12.80 22.12
CA PRO A 274 -2.12 13.49 21.31
C PRO A 274 -2.65 12.57 20.18
N ILE A 275 -2.96 11.33 20.52
CA ILE A 275 -3.28 10.22 19.62
C ILE A 275 -4.55 9.56 20.13
N GLN A 276 -5.50 9.27 19.24
CA GLN A 276 -6.70 8.51 19.59
C GLN A 276 -6.41 7.01 19.58
N PHE A 277 -7.05 6.24 20.45
CA PHE A 277 -6.83 4.80 20.59
C PHE A 277 -7.96 4.02 19.95
N ILE A 278 -7.61 2.95 19.22
CA ILE A 278 -8.56 1.94 18.78
C ILE A 278 -7.97 0.57 19.06
N ARG A 279 -8.81 -0.32 19.60
CA ARG A 279 -8.53 -1.75 19.72
C ARG A 279 -9.24 -2.45 18.57
N TRP A 280 -8.50 -3.22 17.78
CA TRP A 280 -9.06 -4.10 16.75
C TRP A 280 -9.38 -5.47 17.34
#